data_AF-A0A7W1WPI3-F1
#
_entry.id   AF-A0A7W1WPI3-F1
#
_cell.length_a   1.000
_cell.length_b   1.000
_cell.length_c   1.000
_cell.angle_alpha   90.00
_cell.angle_beta   90.00
_cell.angle_gamma   90.00
#
_symmetry.space_group_name_H-M   'P 1'
#
loop_
_entity.id
_entity.type
_entity.pdbx_description
1 polymer ?
#
loop_
_entity_poly.entity_id
_entity_poly.type
_entity_poly.pdbx_seq_one_letter_code
_entity_poly.pdbx_strand_id
1 'polypeptide(L)' 'MKQRELTTIKKEDMVGKVVYVLAKLGYSRPEISKVTKELRNVLNLKCTGRIFDENLITGRVDRKNLLPTISDHGNDKIDG' A
#
# COMPACT_ATOMS: atom_id res chain seq x y z
N MET A 1 18.31 14.47 -16.52
CA MET A 1 18.17 13.18 -15.81
C MET A 1 17.86 13.48 -14.35
N LYS A 2 16.69 13.07 -13.84
CA LYS A 2 16.30 13.33 -12.44
C LYS A 2 17.00 12.31 -11.55
N GLN A 3 17.95 12.76 -10.75
CA GLN A 3 18.71 11.93 -9.83
C GLN A 3 17.73 11.22 -8.88
N ARG A 4 17.67 9.88 -8.93
CA ARG A 4 16.94 9.12 -7.92
C ARG A 4 17.73 9.24 -6.62
N GLU A 5 17.29 10.12 -5.73
CA GLU A 5 17.76 10.12 -4.35
C GLU A 5 17.47 8.75 -3.74
N LEU A 6 18.54 8.01 -3.43
CA LEU A 6 18.48 6.86 -2.54
C LEU A 6 18.17 7.40 -1.14
N THR A 7 16.87 7.57 -0.87
CA THR A 7 16.41 7.95 0.46
C THR A 7 16.70 6.79 1.41
N THR A 8 17.64 6.98 2.32
CA THR A 8 17.92 6.02 3.40
C THR A 8 16.65 5.87 4.23
N ILE A 9 15.99 4.72 4.10
CA ILE A 9 14.81 4.39 4.89
C ILE A 9 15.29 3.97 6.28
N LYS A 10 14.86 4.70 7.32
CA LYS A 10 15.15 4.30 8.69
C LYS A 10 14.46 2.97 8.98
N LYS A 11 15.14 2.13 9.76
CA LYS A 11 14.66 0.79 10.14
C LYS A 11 13.24 0.83 10.73
N GLU A 12 12.95 1.86 11.52
CA GLU A 12 11.65 2.11 12.17
C GLU A 12 10.50 2.36 11.18
N ASP A 13 10.80 2.95 10.02
CA ASP A 13 9.79 3.33 9.02
C ASP A 13 9.52 2.21 8.01
N MET A 14 10.38 1.19 7.95
CA MET A 14 10.33 0.13 6.95
C MET A 14 8.99 -0.62 6.97
N VAL A 15 8.50 -0.94 8.17
CA VAL A 15 7.23 -1.67 8.34
C VAL A 15 6.05 -0.84 7.81
N GLY A 16 6.02 0.47 8.12
CA GLY A 16 5.00 1.38 7.61
C GLY A 16 4.99 1.44 6.08
N LYS A 17 6.18 1.54 5.46
CA LYS A 17 6.29 1.54 4.00
C LYS A 17 5.79 0.25 3.35
N VAL A 18 6.06 -0.91 3.95
CA VAL A 18 5.53 -2.19 3.47
C VAL A 18 4.00 -2.21 3.54
N VAL A 19 3.42 -1.76 4.66
CA VAL A 19 1.96 -1.64 4.83
C VAL A 19 1.37 -0.73 3.76
N TYR A 20 1.98 0.44 3.53
CA TYR A 20 1.55 1.39 2.49
C TYR A 20 1.55 0.76 1.10
N VAL A 21 2.64 0.09 0.72
CA VAL A 21 2.77 -0.54 -0.60
C VAL A 21 1.71 -1.63 -0.79
N LEU A 22 1.54 -2.52 0.18
CA LEU A 22 0.54 -3.60 0.07
C LEU A 22 -0.89 -3.03 0.03
N ALA A 23 -1.18 -1.99 0.81
CA ALA A 23 -2.45 -1.29 0.77
C ALA A 23 -2.71 -0.65 -0.60
N LYS A 24 -1.68 -0.03 -1.19
CA LYS A 24 -1.75 0.56 -2.54
C LYS A 24 -1.98 -0.50 -3.61
N LEU A 25 -1.34 -1.66 -3.48
CA LEU A 25 -1.53 -2.82 -4.35
C LEU A 25 -2.89 -3.51 -4.17
N GLY A 26 -3.64 -3.17 -3.12
CA GLY A 26 -5.02 -3.64 -2.93
C GLY A 26 -5.17 -4.90 -2.09
N TYR A 27 -4.12 -5.32 -1.38
CA TYR A 27 -4.20 -6.45 -0.46
C TYR A 27 -5.19 -6.16 0.68
N SER A 28 -5.81 -7.22 1.20
CA SER A 28 -6.75 -7.11 2.32
C SER A 28 -6.02 -6.82 3.63
N ARG A 29 -6.73 -6.21 4.59
CA ARG A 29 -6.14 -5.91 5.92
C ARG A 29 -5.60 -7.16 6.62
N PRO A 30 -6.27 -8.34 6.59
CA PRO A 30 -5.73 -9.57 7.19
C PRO A 30 -4.42 -10.04 6.55
N GLU A 31 -4.31 -10.00 5.22
CA GLU A 31 -3.08 -10.38 4.50
C GLU A 31 -1.91 -9.44 4.86
N ILE A 32 -2.18 -8.14 4.86
CA ILE A 32 -1.18 -7.12 5.25
C ILE A 32 -0.76 -7.33 6.70
N SER A 33 -1.69 -7.62 7.60
CA SER A 33 -1.40 -7.89 9.02
C SER A 33 -0.50 -9.10 9.19
N LYS A 34 -0.78 -10.20 8.48
CA LYS A 34 0.05 -11.42 8.49
C LYS A 34 1.48 -11.12 8.05
N VAL A 35 1.66 -10.49 6.87
CA VAL A 35 2.98 -10.13 6.35
C VAL A 35 3.73 -9.21 7.31
N THR A 36 3.03 -8.20 7.86
CA THR A 36 3.63 -7.24 8.79
C THR A 36 4.09 -7.90 10.08
N LYS A 37 3.35 -8.87 10.61
CA LYS A 37 3.71 -9.61 11.81
C LYS A 37 4.99 -10.42 11.60
N GLU A 38 5.07 -11.15 10.49
CA GLU A 38 6.29 -11.90 10.12
C GLU A 38 7.49 -10.96 9.96
N LEU A 39 7.31 -9.83 9.26
CA LEU A 39 8.38 -8.87 9.03
C LEU A 39 8.94 -8.28 10.33
N ARG A 40 8.06 -7.96 11.29
CA ARG A 40 8.47 -7.48 12.62
C ARG A 40 9.30 -8.51 13.37
N ASN A 41 8.90 -9.78 13.31
CA ASN A 41 9.57 -10.85 14.02
C ASN A 41 10.96 -11.13 13.43
N VAL A 42 11.07 -11.25 12.11
CA VAL A 42 12.32 -11.58 11.41
C VAL A 42 13.37 -10.46 11.56
N LEU A 43 12.94 -9.20 11.48
CA LEU A 43 13.86 -8.06 11.45
C LEU A 43 13.97 -7.33 12.81
N ASN A 44 13.29 -7.84 13.83
CA ASN A 44 13.12 -7.23 15.16
C ASN A 44 12.73 -5.74 15.06
N LEU A 45 11.67 -5.48 14.31
CA LEU A 45 11.17 -4.13 14.02
C LEU A 45 10.01 -3.75 14.91
N LYS A 46 10.04 -2.51 15.40
CA LYS A 46 8.87 -1.91 16.03
C LYS A 46 7.96 -1.33 14.95
N CYS A 47 6.67 -1.52 15.13
CA CYS A 47 5.67 -0.72 14.46
C CYS A 47 4.49 -0.57 15.43
N THR A 48 3.90 0.61 15.48
CA THR A 48 2.76 0.87 16.37
C THR A 48 1.48 0.63 15.58
N GLY A 49 0.36 0.41 16.28
CA GLY A 49 -0.96 0.34 15.62
C GLY A 49 -1.25 1.60 14.80
N ARG A 50 -0.87 2.76 15.35
CA ARG A 50 -0.97 4.05 14.68
C ARG A 50 -0.21 4.10 13.34
N ILE A 51 1.07 3.71 13.31
CA ILE A 51 1.86 3.68 12.07
C ILE A 51 1.24 2.73 11.04
N PHE A 52 0.72 1.58 11.50
CA PHE A 52 0.07 0.62 10.63
C PHE A 52 -1.20 1.22 9.99
N ASP A 53 -2.11 1.77 10.79
CA ASP A 53 -3.38 2.29 10.30
C ASP A 53 -3.18 3.54 9.41
N GLU A 54 -2.26 4.44 9.75
CA GLU A 54 -1.91 5.61 8.92
C GLU A 54 -1.40 5.20 7.53
N ASN A 55 -0.48 4.24 7.46
CA ASN A 55 0.06 3.76 6.18
C ASN A 55 -0.97 2.95 5.38
N LEU A 56 -1.84 2.19 6.06
CA LEU A 56 -2.92 1.45 5.42
C LEU A 56 -3.92 2.40 4.75
N ILE A 57 -4.33 3.46 5.45
CA ILE A 57 -5.25 4.48 4.91
C ILE A 57 -4.59 5.20 3.74
N THR A 58 -3.35 5.67 3.93
CA THR A 58 -2.63 6.43 2.90
C THR A 58 -2.45 5.61 1.62
N GLY A 59 -2.04 4.34 1.73
CA GLY A 59 -1.91 3.47 0.57
C GLY A 59 -3.23 3.21 -0.16
N ARG A 60 -4.34 3.08 0.59
CA ARG A 60 -5.68 2.94 0.01
C ARG A 60 -6.16 4.20 -0.70
N VAL A 61 -5.87 5.38 -0.16
CA VAL A 61 -6.18 6.66 -0.80
C VAL A 61 -5.39 6.78 -2.11
N ASP A 62 -4.08 6.50 -2.06
CA ASP A 62 -3.23 6.55 -3.25
C ASP A 62 -3.63 5.53 -4.31
N ARG A 63 -4.14 4.37 -3.90
CA ARG A 63 -4.71 3.40 -4.85
C ARG A 63 -5.88 3.99 -5.64
N LYS A 64 -6.77 4.75 -4.99
CA LYS A 64 -7.90 5.42 -5.67
C LYS A 64 -7.42 6.48 -6.65
N ASN A 65 -6.23 7.04 -6.43
CA ASN A 65 -5.59 8.03 -7.30
C ASN A 65 -4.76 7.41 -8.42
N LEU A 66 -4.46 6.11 -8.37
CA LEU A 66 -3.99 5.39 -9.55
C LEU A 66 -5.15 5.35 -10.52
N LEU A 67 -4.94 5.89 -11.73
CA LEU A 67 -5.93 5.97 -12.82
C LEU A 67 -6.88 4.77 -12.79
N PRO A 68 -8.19 4.95 -12.99
CA PRO A 68 -9.10 3.82 -13.08
C PRO A 68 -8.51 2.84 -14.10
N THR A 69 -8.10 1.66 -13.65
CA THR A 69 -7.85 0.54 -14.54
C THR A 69 -9.14 0.40 -15.30
N ILE A 70 -9.11 0.78 -16.58
CA ILE A 70 -10.25 0.88 -17.49
C ILE A 70 -11.26 -0.18 -17.08
N SER A 71 -12.35 0.25 -16.46
CA SER A 71 -13.47 -0.65 -16.21
C SER A 71 -13.93 -1.08 -17.59
N ASP A 72 -13.65 -2.35 -17.86
CA ASP A 72 -14.06 -3.13 -19.01
C ASP A 72 -15.45 -2.73 -19.55
N HIS A 73 -15.44 -2.48 -20.86
CA HIS A 73 -16.53 -2.49 -21.82
C HIS A 73 -17.78 -1.60 -21.64
N GLY A 74 -17.96 -0.73 -22.63
CA GLY A 74 -19.14 0.08 -22.85
C GLY A 74 -20.41 -0.75 -22.94
N ASN A 75 -21.36 -0.44 -22.05
CA ASN A 75 -22.78 -0.64 -22.30
C ASN A 75 -23.30 0.59 -23.05
N ASP A 76 -22.94 0.71 -24.33
CA ASP A 76 -23.72 1.52 -25.27
C ASP A 76 -24.94 0.67 -25.63
N LYS A 77 -25.99 0.80 -24.79
CA LYS A 77 -27.31 0.29 -25.15
C LYS A 77 -27.80 1.17 -26.31
N ILE A 78 -27.62 0.69 -27.54
CA ILE A 78 -28.39 1.14 -28.69
C ILE A 78 -29.79 0.56 -28.50
N ASP A 79 -30.68 1.36 -27.94
CA ASP A 79 -32.13 1.12 -27.98
C ASP A 79 -32.60 1.47 -29.40
N GLY A 80 -33.13 0.47 -30.11
CA GLY A 80 -33.71 0.59 -31.43
C GLY A 80 -35.20 0.36 -31.40
#